data_AF-A0A921I1S9-F1
#
_entry.id   AF-A0A921I1S9-F1
#
_cell.length_a   1.000
_cell.length_b   1.000
_cell.length_c   1.000
_cell.angle_alpha   90.00
_cell.angle_beta   90.00
_cell.angle_gamma   90.00
#
_symmetry.space_group_name_H-M   'P 1'
#
loop_
_entity.id
_entity.type
_entity.pdbx_description
1 polymer ?
#
loop_
_entity_poly.entity_id
_entity_poly.type
_entity_poly.pdbx_seq_one_letter_code
_entity_poly.pdbx_strand_id
1 'polypeptide(L)'
;MAEHDRVLWKEKGLEHCGECPDMPCQKLRELFDDPEHGDSGARLRNLNNWKAGNYVYERLNNAAQEKAKKLIRDLPDSVCMRKELEKRDRRNRI
;
A
#
# COMPACT_ATOMS: atom_id res chain seq x y z
N MET A 1 -8.92 -27.69 12.05
CA MET A 1 -7.60 -27.04 11.89
C MET A 1 -7.86 -25.60 11.48
N ALA A 2 -7.59 -24.68 12.43
CA ALA A 2 -7.55 -23.21 12.36
C ALA A 2 -8.49 -22.46 11.38
N GLU A 3 -9.58 -21.91 11.93
CA GLU A 3 -10.47 -20.88 11.36
C GLU A 3 -9.84 -19.47 11.35
N HIS A 4 -8.51 -19.35 11.22
CA HIS A 4 -7.79 -18.11 11.52
C HIS A 4 -7.76 -17.05 10.39
N ASP A 5 -8.39 -17.31 9.23
CA ASP A 5 -8.12 -16.52 8.00
C ASP A 5 -9.29 -15.67 7.48
N ARG A 6 -10.27 -15.31 8.32
CA ARG A 6 -11.38 -14.43 7.88
C ARG A 6 -11.76 -13.26 8.78
N VAL A 7 -11.07 -13.04 9.89
CA VAL A 7 -11.38 -11.86 10.73
C VAL A 7 -10.56 -10.67 10.28
N LEU A 8 -11.20 -9.73 9.59
CA LEU A 8 -10.59 -8.47 9.16
C LEU A 8 -10.18 -7.66 10.40
N TRP A 9 -9.06 -6.94 10.35
CA TRP A 9 -8.56 -6.14 11.50
C TRP A 9 -9.63 -5.18 12.06
N LYS A 10 -10.54 -4.70 11.21
CA LYS A 10 -11.70 -3.88 11.59
C LYS A 10 -12.66 -4.60 12.54
N GLU A 11 -12.92 -5.89 12.32
CA GLU A 11 -13.79 -6.70 13.18
C GLU A 11 -13.14 -6.96 14.54
N LYS A 12 -11.80 -6.88 14.62
CA LYS A 12 -11.03 -6.94 15.87
C LYS A 12 -10.92 -5.57 16.57
N GLY A 13 -11.55 -4.52 16.04
CA GLY A 13 -11.46 -3.15 16.60
C GLY A 13 -10.08 -2.51 16.45
N LEU A 14 -9.29 -2.96 15.47
CA LEU A 14 -7.95 -2.43 15.19
C LEU A 14 -8.02 -1.39 14.06
N GLU A 15 -7.16 -0.39 14.11
CA GLU A 15 -7.11 0.67 13.09
C GLU A 15 -6.55 0.15 11.77
N HIS A 16 -5.53 -0.71 11.86
CA HIS A 16 -4.88 -1.30 10.70
C HIS A 16 -4.29 -2.68 11.00
N CYS A 17 -4.02 -3.45 9.95
CA CYS A 17 -3.47 -4.80 10.08
C CYS A 17 -2.15 -4.89 10.86
N GLY A 18 -1.36 -3.81 10.94
CA GLY A 18 -0.15 -3.74 11.75
C GLY A 18 -0.37 -3.93 13.26
N GLU A 19 -1.56 -3.69 13.78
CA GLU A 19 -1.88 -3.89 15.20
C GLU A 19 -2.32 -5.33 15.51
N CYS A 20 -2.52 -6.16 14.50
CA CYS A 20 -3.02 -7.52 14.68
C CYS A 20 -2.03 -8.36 15.51
N PRO A 21 -2.50 -9.10 16.53
CA PRO A 21 -1.63 -9.96 17.35
C PRO A 21 -0.98 -11.08 16.54
N ASP A 22 -1.61 -11.50 15.44
CA ASP A 22 -1.13 -12.57 14.56
C ASP A 22 -0.11 -12.08 13.51
N MET A 23 0.42 -10.86 13.65
CA MET A 23 1.38 -10.28 12.68
C MET A 23 2.80 -10.87 12.81
N PRO A 24 3.47 -11.19 11.68
CA PRO A 24 2.95 -11.19 10.31
C PRO A 24 2.04 -12.41 10.05
N CYS A 25 0.82 -12.16 9.59
CA CYS A 25 -0.09 -13.25 9.23
C CYS A 25 0.49 -14.06 8.05
N GLN A 26 0.00 -15.30 7.87
CA GLN A 26 0.49 -16.17 6.80
C GLN A 26 0.39 -15.49 5.42
N LYS A 27 -0.74 -14.82 5.15
CA LYS A 27 -0.94 -14.10 3.90
C LYS A 27 0.11 -13.04 3.63
N LEU A 28 0.55 -12.33 4.67
CA LEU A 28 1.59 -11.31 4.54
C LEU A 28 2.96 -11.94 4.26
N ARG A 29 3.26 -13.08 4.89
CA ARG A 29 4.50 -13.84 4.65
C ARG A 29 4.58 -14.37 3.22
N GLU A 30 3.48 -14.90 2.69
CA GLU A 30 3.40 -15.35 1.29
C GLU A 30 3.72 -14.23 0.29
N LEU A 31 3.43 -12.98 0.64
CA LEU A 31 3.70 -11.81 -0.20
C LEU A 31 5.14 -11.31 -0.13
N PHE A 32 6.04 -11.88 0.68
CA PHE A 32 7.43 -11.42 0.73
C PHE A 32 8.26 -11.96 -0.42
N ASP A 33 8.05 -13.23 -0.77
CA ASP A 33 8.80 -13.95 -1.80
C ASP A 33 8.04 -14.05 -3.12
N ASP A 34 6.87 -13.39 -3.22
CA ASP A 34 6.09 -13.38 -4.46
C ASP A 34 6.86 -12.66 -5.58
N PRO A 35 7.00 -13.24 -6.79
CA PRO A 35 7.81 -12.64 -7.84
C PRO A 35 7.26 -11.30 -8.37
N GLU A 36 5.97 -11.01 -8.18
CA GLU A 36 5.33 -9.80 -8.67
C GLU A 36 5.06 -8.78 -7.55
N HIS A 37 4.61 -9.26 -6.42
CA HIS A 37 4.15 -8.51 -5.25
C HIS A 37 5.15 -8.52 -4.08
N GLY A 38 6.19 -9.35 -4.18
CA GLY A 38 7.31 -9.49 -3.24
C GLY A 38 8.02 -8.18 -2.99
N ASP A 39 8.09 -7.78 -1.73
CA ASP A 39 8.68 -6.50 -1.32
C ASP A 39 9.82 -6.65 -0.30
N SER A 40 10.37 -7.86 -0.16
CA SER A 40 11.46 -8.16 0.79
C SER A 40 11.15 -7.67 2.22
N GLY A 41 9.88 -7.69 2.61
CA GLY A 41 9.40 -7.30 3.93
C GLY A 41 9.20 -5.79 4.15
N ALA A 42 9.30 -4.94 3.12
CA ALA A 42 9.12 -3.49 3.25
C ALA A 42 7.74 -3.13 3.83
N ARG A 43 6.68 -3.83 3.40
CA ARG A 43 5.33 -3.66 3.96
C ARG A 43 5.26 -3.98 5.44
N LEU A 44 5.95 -5.02 5.90
CA LEU A 44 5.99 -5.36 7.32
C LEU A 44 6.70 -4.29 8.14
N ARG A 45 7.82 -3.76 7.64
CA ARG A 45 8.54 -2.65 8.30
C ARG A 45 7.64 -1.42 8.42
N ASN A 46 6.91 -1.07 7.35
CA ASN A 46 5.94 0.02 7.38
C ASN A 46 4.83 -0.21 8.42
N LEU A 47 4.25 -1.41 8.46
CA LEU A 47 3.20 -1.75 9.43
C LEU A 47 3.71 -1.68 10.88
N ASN A 48 4.94 -2.12 11.13
CA ASN A 48 5.57 -2.03 12.45
C ASN A 48 5.86 -0.57 12.85
N ASN A 49 6.31 0.25 11.90
CA ASN A 49 6.49 1.69 12.12
C ASN A 49 5.16 2.35 12.50
N TRP A 50 4.09 2.08 11.76
CA TRP A 50 2.77 2.65 12.03
C TRP A 50 2.21 2.21 13.39
N LYS A 51 2.36 0.93 13.75
CA LYS A 51 2.01 0.42 15.08
C LYS A 51 2.77 1.15 16.19
N ALA A 52 4.02 1.53 15.94
CA ALA A 52 4.85 2.30 16.88
C ALA A 52 4.56 3.81 16.85
N GLY A 53 3.56 4.28 16.11
CA GLY A 53 3.27 5.71 15.91
C GLY A 53 4.28 6.44 15.02
N ASN A 54 5.18 5.70 14.34
CA ASN A 54 6.14 6.25 13.41
C ASN A 54 5.58 6.20 11.98
N TYR A 55 5.21 7.35 11.43
CA TYR A 55 4.62 7.45 10.08
C TYR A 55 5.67 7.55 8.95
N VAL A 56 6.87 7.01 9.15
CA VAL A 56 7.88 6.87 8.10
C VAL A 56 7.48 5.75 7.14
N TYR A 57 7.34 6.12 5.86
CA TYR A 57 7.00 5.20 4.79
C TYR A 57 8.23 4.82 3.95
N GLU A 58 8.61 3.55 4.02
CA GLU A 58 9.53 2.92 3.09
C GLU A 58 8.78 2.55 1.80
N ARG A 59 9.31 2.99 0.64
CA ARG A 59 8.68 2.72 -0.64
C ARG A 59 8.75 1.23 -0.98
N LEU A 60 7.62 0.70 -1.46
CA LEU A 60 7.57 -0.65 -2.03
C LEU A 60 8.18 -0.63 -3.44
N ASN A 61 9.25 -1.40 -3.64
CA ASN A 61 9.95 -1.52 -4.92
C ASN A 61 9.75 -2.93 -5.48
N ASN A 62 8.50 -3.33 -5.70
CA ASN A 62 8.16 -4.62 -6.30
C ASN A 62 7.77 -4.47 -7.77
N ALA A 63 7.77 -5.57 -8.53
CA ALA A 63 7.53 -5.54 -9.96
C ALA A 63 6.14 -4.98 -10.30
N ALA A 64 5.11 -5.27 -9.49
CA ALA A 64 3.78 -4.72 -9.67
C ALA A 64 3.75 -3.18 -9.58
N GLN A 65 4.45 -2.60 -8.58
CA GLN A 65 4.54 -1.16 -8.40
C GLN A 65 5.34 -0.51 -9.55
N GLU A 66 6.42 -1.14 -10.01
CA GLU A 66 7.18 -0.63 -11.16
C GLU A 66 6.36 -0.68 -12.46
N LYS A 67 5.61 -1.77 -12.70
CA LYS A 67 4.67 -1.87 -13.82
C LYS A 67 3.61 -0.77 -13.75
N ALA A 68 3.04 -0.52 -12.58
CA ALA A 68 2.04 0.54 -12.38
C ALA A 68 2.63 1.93 -12.67
N LYS A 69 3.84 2.23 -12.16
CA LYS A 69 4.54 3.49 -12.46
C LYS A 69 4.78 3.66 -13.96
N LYS A 70 5.20 2.60 -14.65
CA LYS A 70 5.40 2.59 -16.10
C LYS A 70 4.09 2.87 -16.84
N LEU A 71 3.01 2.17 -16.47
CA LEU A 71 1.69 2.42 -17.06
C LEU A 71 1.24 3.87 -16.88
N ILE A 72 1.41 4.45 -15.68
CA ILE A 72 1.08 5.86 -15.40
C ILE A 72 1.90 6.83 -16.24
N ARG A 73 3.18 6.52 -16.49
CA ARG A 73 4.03 7.33 -17.37
C ARG A 73 3.62 7.25 -18.83
N ASP A 74 3.22 6.06 -19.27
CA ASP A 74 2.88 5.78 -20.65
C ASP A 74 1.39 6.12 -20.98
N LEU A 75 0.59 6.48 -19.96
CA LEU A 75 -0.78 6.96 -20.09
C LEU A 75 -0.81 8.34 -20.78
N PRO A 76 -1.71 8.56 -21.77
CA PRO A 76 -1.83 9.85 -22.41
C PRO A 76 -2.22 10.95 -21.42
N ASP A 77 -1.73 12.17 -21.69
CA ASP A 77 -1.99 13.37 -20.88
C ASP A 77 -3.49 13.65 -20.61
N SER A 78 -4.38 13.14 -21.45
CA SER A 78 -5.83 13.22 -21.28
C SER A 78 -6.38 12.40 -20.10
N VAL A 79 -5.63 11.40 -19.65
CA VAL A 79 -5.99 10.51 -18.54
C VAL A 79 -5.20 10.84 -17.27
N CYS A 80 -4.00 11.43 -17.39
CA CYS A 80 -3.26 11.94 -16.24
C CYS A 80 -3.94 13.21 -15.69
N MET A 81 -4.60 13.11 -14.54
CA MET A 81 -5.26 14.22 -13.83
C MET A 81 -4.33 15.40 -13.46
N ARG A 82 -3.03 15.37 -13.79
CA ARG A 82 -2.13 16.53 -13.64
C ARG A 82 -2.71 17.78 -14.29
N LYS A 83 -3.14 17.68 -15.56
CA LYS A 83 -3.74 18.82 -16.26
C LYS A 83 -5.08 19.24 -15.68
N GLU A 84 -5.88 18.31 -15.15
CA GLU A 84 -7.18 18.62 -14.51
C GLU A 84 -7.03 19.27 -13.12
N LEU A 85 -6.02 18.86 -12.34
CA LEU A 85 -5.62 19.51 -11.09
C LEU A 85 -5.07 20.93 -11.35
N GLU A 86 -4.17 21.09 -12.34
CA GLU A 86 -3.66 22.41 -12.75
C GLU A 86 -4.78 23.34 -13.25
N LYS A 87 -5.76 22.82 -14.01
CA LYS A 87 -6.95 23.58 -14.44
C LYS A 87 -7.90 23.92 -13.29
N ARG A 88 -7.99 23.08 -12.26
CA ARG A 88 -8.77 23.37 -11.04
C ARG A 88 -8.09 24.46 -10.20
N ASP A 89 -6.77 24.37 -10.00
CA ASP A 89 -5.98 25.37 -9.28
C ASP A 89 -5.95 26.73 -9.98
N ARG A 90 -6.02 26.76 -11.32
CA ARG A 90 -6.14 28.01 -12.08
C ARG A 90 -7.56 28.61 -11.98
N ARG A 91 -8.60 27.77 -11.89
CA ARG A 91 -10.00 28.23 -11.71
C ARG A 91 -10.29 28.74 -10.29
N ASN A 92 -9.66 28.17 -9.27
CA ASN A 92 -9.81 28.59 -7.86
C ASN A 92 -8.96 29.83 -7.49
N ARG A 93 -8.31 30.46 -8.47
CA ARG A 93 -7.47 31.66 -8.29
C ARG A 93 -8.15 32.94 -8.80
N ILE A 94 -9.46 32.89 -9.03
CA ILE A 94 -10.36 34.01 -9.37
C ILE A 94 -11.38 34.15 -8.24
#